data_AF-X1PH18-F1
#
_entry.id   AF-X1PH18-F1
#
_cell.length_a   1.000
_cell.length_b   1.000
_cell.length_c   1.000
_cell.angle_alpha   90.00
_cell.angle_beta   90.00
_cell.angle_gamma   90.00
#
_symmetry.space_group_name_H-M   'P 1'
#
loop_
_entity.id
_entity.type
_entity.pdbx_description
1 polymer ?
#
loop_
_entity_poly.entity_id
_entity_poly.type
_entity_poly.pdbx_seq_one_letter_code
_entity_poly.pdbx_strand_id
1 'polypeptide(L)'
;VETRLSLAEYCRTSTDEQAARLLESDEDAENDDTVRQRRSVATVPGTSAHWREDICIELSRNEAEFLCDKIRYSEEVRDSVPAQIINAGLLDNADITQAPSFSALSARLVSHDVNVSSRCKDIALRARRFSDAVEGAHIRFNRVIAEKLGHAERTEVLDNDFAQWREQAHALGIFHEDALHEWTHLHPDNVLRLSLNTVKFLRDWNAAMLSGEAVGELDRIVERQAVANKGNRSLLKKSLSADTDWRGMRALEYRWPQVRQ
;
A
#
# COMPACT_ATOMS: atom_id res chain seq x y z
N VAL A 1 21.45 -14.76 -21.53
CA VAL A 1 21.21 -16.13 -21.03
C VAL A 1 20.21 -16.78 -21.95
N GLU A 2 20.63 -17.74 -22.76
CA GLU A 2 19.72 -18.56 -23.56
C GLU A 2 19.32 -19.77 -22.73
N THR A 3 18.08 -19.79 -22.23
CA THR A 3 17.53 -20.92 -21.48
C THR A 3 16.19 -21.32 -22.10
N ARG A 4 15.93 -22.62 -22.15
CA ARG A 4 14.64 -23.19 -22.60
C ARG A 4 13.63 -23.31 -21.45
N LEU A 5 14.01 -22.93 -20.24
CA LEU A 5 13.15 -22.98 -19.05
C LEU A 5 12.24 -21.76 -19.01
N SER A 6 11.04 -21.92 -18.44
CA SER A 6 10.21 -20.76 -18.11
C SER A 6 10.93 -19.88 -17.08
N LEU A 7 10.64 -18.58 -17.08
CA LEU A 7 11.30 -17.62 -16.16
C LEU A 7 11.16 -18.05 -14.68
N ALA A 8 10.00 -18.59 -14.31
CA ALA A 8 9.72 -19.06 -12.96
C ALA A 8 10.52 -20.32 -12.57
N GLU A 9 10.84 -21.18 -13.53
CA GLU A 9 11.67 -22.37 -13.32
C GLU A 9 13.15 -22.00 -13.30
N TYR A 10 13.59 -21.14 -14.22
CA TYR A 10 14.96 -20.63 -14.25
C TYR A 10 15.36 -19.93 -12.95
N CYS A 11 14.45 -19.12 -12.38
CA CYS A 11 14.70 -18.46 -11.10
C CYS A 11 14.84 -19.46 -9.95
N ARG A 12 14.07 -20.57 -9.95
CA ARG A 12 14.14 -21.59 -8.89
C ARG A 12 15.41 -22.42 -8.96
N THR A 13 15.79 -22.88 -10.15
CA THR A 13 17.00 -23.70 -10.33
C THR A 13 18.28 -22.91 -10.05
N SER A 14 18.31 -21.63 -10.39
CA SER A 14 19.45 -20.76 -10.10
C SER A 14 19.64 -20.48 -8.59
N THR A 15 18.57 -20.51 -7.80
CA THR A 15 18.65 -20.38 -6.33
C THR A 15 19.22 -21.62 -5.65
N ASP A 16 18.88 -22.81 -6.13
CA ASP A 16 19.33 -24.08 -5.51
C ASP A 16 20.83 -24.33 -5.73
N GLU A 17 21.35 -24.03 -6.92
CA GLU A 17 22.79 -24.16 -7.22
C GLU A 17 23.65 -23.15 -6.42
N GLN A 18 23.09 -21.99 -6.07
CA GLN A 18 23.77 -20.98 -5.26
C GLN A 18 23.72 -21.31 -3.76
N ALA A 19 22.64 -21.93 -3.28
CA ALA A 19 22.52 -22.38 -1.90
C ALA A 19 23.53 -23.48 -1.55
N ALA A 20 23.80 -24.40 -2.48
CA ALA A 20 24.77 -25.47 -2.30
C ALA A 20 26.22 -24.98 -2.17
N ARG A 21 26.58 -23.85 -2.79
CA ARG A 21 27.94 -23.26 -2.70
C ARG A 21 28.20 -22.46 -1.43
N LEU A 22 27.15 -22.08 -0.69
CA LEU A 22 27.25 -21.25 0.51
C LEU A 22 27.38 -22.07 1.80
N LEU A 23 27.14 -23.39 1.75
CA LEU A 23 27.23 -24.27 2.93
C LEU A 23 28.66 -24.74 3.24
N GLU A 24 29.65 -24.41 2.40
CA GLU A 24 31.07 -24.76 2.63
C GLU A 24 31.88 -23.63 3.31
N SER A 25 31.29 -22.43 3.51
CA SER A 25 31.97 -21.33 4.20
C SER A 25 31.07 -20.65 5.23
N ASP A 26 31.44 -20.80 6.50
CA ASP A 26 31.12 -19.97 7.68
C ASP A 26 30.33 -20.68 8.78
N GLU A 27 31.09 -21.34 9.66
CA GLU A 27 30.83 -21.32 11.10
C GLU A 27 31.18 -19.91 11.62
N ASP A 28 30.31 -19.34 12.45
CA ASP A 28 30.49 -18.09 13.23
C ASP A 28 30.43 -16.72 12.50
N ALA A 29 29.21 -16.24 12.18
CA ALA A 29 28.82 -14.84 12.36
C ALA A 29 27.32 -14.60 12.03
N GLU A 30 26.50 -14.34 13.05
CA GLU A 30 25.18 -13.72 12.87
C GLU A 30 25.35 -12.26 12.43
N ASN A 31 25.50 -12.04 11.12
CA ASN A 31 25.46 -10.69 10.52
C ASN A 31 24.74 -10.72 9.17
N ASP A 32 23.63 -9.96 9.06
CA ASP A 32 22.72 -9.84 7.91
C ASP A 32 23.34 -9.12 6.68
N ASP A 33 24.66 -8.89 6.69
CA ASP A 33 25.40 -8.46 5.49
C ASP A 33 25.57 -9.60 4.47
N THR A 34 25.26 -10.85 4.83
CA THR A 34 25.21 -11.99 3.90
C THR A 34 24.09 -11.87 2.86
N VAL A 35 23.04 -11.07 3.11
CA VAL A 35 21.99 -10.80 2.11
C VAL A 35 22.47 -9.86 1.00
N ARG A 36 23.49 -9.03 1.25
CA ARG A 36 24.07 -8.13 0.23
C ARG A 36 24.95 -8.86 -0.80
N GLN A 37 25.37 -10.09 -0.51
CA GLN A 37 26.09 -10.94 -1.47
C GLN A 37 25.18 -11.73 -2.41
N ARG A 38 23.87 -11.46 -2.43
CA ARG A 38 23.00 -11.80 -3.57
C ARG A 38 23.34 -10.89 -4.77
N ARG A 39 24.54 -11.08 -5.34
CA ARG A 39 24.99 -10.38 -6.55
C ARG A 39 24.12 -10.80 -7.74
N SER A 40 23.20 -9.91 -8.11
CA SER A 40 22.90 -9.50 -9.49
C SER A 40 22.90 -10.60 -10.55
N VAL A 41 21.85 -11.41 -10.62
CA VAL A 41 21.53 -12.21 -11.83
C VAL A 41 20.76 -11.36 -12.85
N ALA A 42 20.22 -10.20 -12.44
CA ALA A 42 19.57 -9.24 -13.31
C ALA A 42 20.32 -7.91 -13.24
N THR A 43 21.13 -7.61 -14.25
CA THR A 43 21.48 -6.23 -14.56
C THR A 43 20.21 -5.54 -15.02
N VAL A 44 19.74 -4.56 -14.25
CA VAL A 44 18.69 -3.65 -14.71
C VAL A 44 19.26 -2.96 -15.95
N PRO A 45 18.60 -3.01 -17.12
CA PRO A 45 19.02 -2.24 -18.28
C PRO A 45 19.22 -0.78 -17.88
N GLY A 46 20.24 -0.12 -18.44
CA GLY A 46 20.54 1.29 -18.15
C GLY A 46 19.26 2.11 -18.18
N THR A 47 18.80 2.50 -17.00
CA THR A 47 17.46 3.03 -16.82
C THR A 47 17.44 4.43 -17.38
N SER A 48 16.44 4.71 -18.22
CA SER A 48 16.00 6.08 -18.46
C SER A 48 15.98 6.84 -17.13
N ALA A 49 16.34 8.12 -17.13
CA ALA A 49 16.19 8.98 -15.96
C ALA A 49 14.74 8.97 -15.42
N HIS A 50 13.79 8.58 -16.28
CA HIS A 50 12.36 8.43 -16.02
C HIS A 50 11.88 6.97 -16.16
N TRP A 51 12.72 5.98 -15.85
CA TRP A 51 12.37 4.57 -16.05
C TRP A 51 11.09 4.13 -15.35
N ARG A 52 10.68 4.80 -14.27
CA ARG A 52 9.44 4.50 -13.57
C ARG A 52 8.24 4.96 -14.40
N GLU A 53 8.36 6.11 -15.05
CA GLU A 53 7.36 6.67 -15.95
C GLU A 53 7.33 5.93 -17.30
N ASP A 54 8.46 5.36 -17.72
CA ASP A 54 8.60 4.64 -18.99
C ASP A 54 8.19 3.16 -18.91
N ILE A 55 7.89 2.63 -17.72
CA ILE A 55 7.34 1.28 -17.57
C ILE A 55 5.88 1.30 -18.03
N CYS A 56 5.68 0.85 -19.27
CA CYS A 56 4.39 0.51 -19.82
C CYS A 56 4.32 -0.99 -20.14
N ILE A 57 3.11 -1.54 -20.12
CA ILE A 57 2.83 -2.86 -20.69
C ILE A 57 2.02 -2.60 -21.95
N GLU A 58 2.64 -2.78 -23.10
CA GLU A 58 1.93 -2.78 -24.37
C GLU A 58 1.27 -4.14 -24.56
N LEU A 59 -0.06 -4.14 -24.63
CA LEU A 59 -0.83 -5.35 -24.89
C LEU A 59 -1.29 -5.34 -26.34
N SER A 60 -1.07 -6.43 -27.05
CA SER A 60 -1.80 -6.67 -28.30
C SER A 60 -3.29 -6.81 -28.01
N ARG A 61 -4.12 -6.61 -29.04
CA ARG A 61 -5.59 -6.80 -28.93
C ARG A 61 -5.94 -8.17 -28.32
N ASN A 62 -5.29 -9.23 -28.78
CA ASN A 62 -5.55 -10.59 -28.30
C ASN A 62 -5.18 -10.78 -26.83
N GLU A 63 -4.08 -10.18 -26.38
CA GLU A 63 -3.67 -10.24 -24.97
C GLU A 63 -4.60 -9.43 -24.07
N ALA A 64 -5.02 -8.25 -24.53
CA ALA A 64 -5.99 -7.42 -23.82
C ALA A 64 -7.35 -8.12 -23.69
N GLU A 65 -7.84 -8.73 -24.77
CA GLU A 65 -9.07 -9.53 -24.77
C GLU A 65 -8.94 -10.75 -23.84
N PHE A 66 -7.82 -11.49 -23.91
CA PHE A 66 -7.55 -12.61 -23.02
C PHE A 66 -7.55 -12.20 -21.54
N LEU A 67 -6.91 -11.09 -21.18
CA LEU A 67 -6.91 -10.58 -19.81
C LEU A 67 -8.31 -10.12 -19.37
N CYS A 68 -9.04 -9.43 -20.24
CA CYS A 68 -10.41 -9.01 -19.97
C CYS A 68 -11.31 -10.23 -19.71
N ASP A 69 -11.23 -11.26 -20.53
CA ASP A 69 -12.00 -12.49 -20.37
C ASP A 69 -11.60 -13.24 -19.09
N LYS A 70 -10.30 -13.32 -18.79
CA LYS A 70 -9.82 -13.94 -17.56
C LYS A 70 -10.38 -13.24 -16.32
N ILE A 71 -10.44 -11.90 -16.31
CA ILE A 71 -11.02 -11.14 -15.20
C ILE A 71 -12.55 -11.31 -15.16
N ARG A 72 -13.21 -11.26 -16.32
CA ARG A 72 -14.67 -11.37 -16.47
C ARG A 72 -15.21 -12.71 -15.96
N TYR A 73 -14.52 -13.81 -16.27
CA TYR A 73 -15.02 -15.17 -16.01
C TYR A 73 -14.41 -15.85 -14.78
N SER A 74 -13.40 -15.27 -14.13
CA SER A 74 -12.81 -15.85 -12.92
C SER A 74 -13.71 -15.62 -11.70
N GLU A 75 -14.18 -16.72 -11.10
CA GLU A 75 -15.05 -16.67 -9.92
C GLU A 75 -14.37 -16.04 -8.70
N GLU A 76 -13.07 -16.26 -8.53
CA GLU A 76 -12.27 -15.77 -7.40
C GLU A 76 -12.22 -14.24 -7.31
N VAL A 77 -12.26 -13.57 -8.48
CA VAL A 77 -12.17 -12.10 -8.57
C VAL A 77 -13.47 -11.46 -9.02
N ARG A 78 -14.57 -12.22 -9.12
CA ARG A 78 -15.86 -11.76 -9.63
C ARG A 78 -16.34 -10.48 -8.93
N ASP A 79 -16.16 -10.40 -7.62
CA ASP A 79 -16.58 -9.26 -6.80
C ASP A 79 -15.47 -8.20 -6.60
N SER A 80 -14.36 -8.31 -7.33
CA SER A 80 -13.32 -7.28 -7.38
C SER A 80 -13.77 -6.07 -8.19
N VAL A 81 -13.22 -4.90 -7.86
CA VAL A 81 -13.50 -3.65 -8.59
C VAL A 81 -13.26 -3.79 -10.11
N PRO A 82 -12.12 -4.33 -10.59
CA PRO A 82 -11.91 -4.48 -12.04
C PRO A 82 -12.94 -5.40 -12.70
N ALA A 83 -13.28 -6.54 -12.09
CA ALA A 83 -14.27 -7.46 -12.65
C ALA A 83 -15.66 -6.83 -12.72
N GLN A 84 -16.05 -6.09 -11.69
CA GLN A 84 -17.33 -5.39 -11.69
C GLN A 84 -17.37 -4.26 -12.71
N ILE A 85 -16.29 -3.50 -12.89
CA ILE A 85 -16.22 -2.46 -13.94
C ILE A 85 -16.38 -3.09 -15.33
N ILE A 86 -15.69 -4.19 -15.61
CA ILE A 86 -15.76 -4.89 -16.90
C ILE A 86 -17.16 -5.50 -17.12
N ASN A 87 -17.70 -6.20 -16.12
CA ASN A 87 -18.96 -6.94 -16.24
C ASN A 87 -20.18 -6.02 -16.24
N ALA A 88 -20.09 -4.87 -15.58
CA ALA A 88 -21.12 -3.84 -15.59
C ALA A 88 -21.10 -2.96 -16.84
N GLY A 89 -20.11 -3.12 -17.74
CA GLY A 89 -19.94 -2.28 -18.92
C GLY A 89 -19.51 -0.85 -18.59
N LEU A 90 -18.75 -0.65 -17.51
CA LEU A 90 -18.37 0.68 -17.00
C LEU A 90 -16.99 1.14 -17.48
N LEU A 91 -16.33 0.42 -18.40
CA LEU A 91 -15.03 0.81 -18.95
C LEU A 91 -15.10 2.14 -19.71
N ASP A 92 -16.19 2.39 -20.42
CA ASP A 92 -16.39 3.64 -21.18
C ASP A 92 -17.02 4.75 -20.32
N ASN A 93 -17.33 4.46 -19.05
CA ASN A 93 -17.91 5.44 -18.14
C ASN A 93 -16.79 6.32 -17.55
N ALA A 94 -16.68 7.55 -18.05
CA ALA A 94 -15.69 8.52 -17.62
C ALA A 94 -15.80 8.88 -16.12
N ASP A 95 -17.00 8.81 -15.53
CA ASP A 95 -17.14 9.01 -14.08
C ASP A 95 -16.45 7.90 -13.31
N ILE A 96 -16.40 6.68 -13.82
CA ILE A 96 -15.68 5.59 -13.14
C ILE A 96 -14.18 5.64 -13.47
N THR A 97 -13.82 5.73 -14.75
CA THR A 97 -12.42 5.58 -15.19
C THR A 97 -11.55 6.81 -14.94
N GLN A 98 -12.15 8.00 -14.81
CA GLN A 98 -11.44 9.27 -14.52
C GLN A 98 -11.65 9.72 -13.07
N ALA A 99 -11.89 8.79 -12.15
CA ALA A 99 -11.96 9.13 -10.73
C ALA A 99 -10.60 9.70 -10.25
N PRO A 100 -10.58 10.91 -9.65
CA PRO A 100 -9.31 11.58 -9.29
C PRO A 100 -8.61 10.93 -8.09
N SER A 101 -9.32 10.10 -7.32
CA SER A 101 -8.79 9.37 -6.19
C SER A 101 -9.55 8.06 -5.98
N PHE A 102 -8.96 7.14 -5.22
CA PHE A 102 -9.64 5.93 -4.79
C PHE A 102 -10.92 6.22 -3.98
N SER A 103 -10.90 7.27 -3.14
CA SER A 103 -12.07 7.70 -2.37
C SER A 103 -13.22 8.13 -3.29
N ALA A 104 -12.90 8.87 -4.36
CA ALA A 104 -13.87 9.25 -5.38
C ALA A 104 -14.41 8.04 -6.16
N LEU A 105 -13.53 7.11 -6.56
CA LEU A 105 -13.95 5.87 -7.23
C LEU A 105 -14.91 5.07 -6.33
N SER A 106 -14.54 4.86 -5.06
CA SER A 106 -15.35 4.12 -4.09
C SER A 106 -16.74 4.75 -3.92
N ALA A 107 -16.81 6.08 -3.76
CA ALA A 107 -18.09 6.81 -3.69
C ALA A 107 -18.94 6.61 -4.95
N ARG A 108 -18.32 6.71 -6.13
CA ARG A 108 -19.01 6.55 -7.43
C ARG A 108 -19.52 5.12 -7.62
N LEU A 109 -18.73 4.11 -7.29
CA LEU A 109 -19.14 2.69 -7.33
C LEU A 109 -20.32 2.41 -6.39
N VAL A 110 -20.31 2.98 -5.19
CA VAL A 110 -21.43 2.82 -4.23
C VAL A 110 -22.71 3.45 -4.77
N SER A 111 -22.61 4.64 -5.38
CA SER A 111 -23.75 5.36 -5.96
C SER A 111 -24.33 4.74 -7.25
N HIS A 112 -23.60 3.82 -7.89
CA HIS A 112 -24.06 3.18 -9.13
C HIS A 112 -24.97 1.99 -8.83
N ASP A 113 -26.27 2.11 -9.06
CA ASP A 113 -27.24 1.17 -8.51
C ASP A 113 -27.43 -0.15 -9.26
N VAL A 114 -27.25 -0.19 -10.59
CA VAL A 114 -27.87 -1.31 -11.36
C VAL A 114 -26.95 -2.50 -11.61
N ASN A 115 -25.63 -2.29 -11.74
CA ASN A 115 -24.74 -3.33 -12.30
C ASN A 115 -23.52 -3.70 -11.45
N VAL A 116 -23.31 -3.05 -10.30
CA VAL A 116 -22.20 -3.36 -9.39
C VAL A 116 -22.72 -4.15 -8.19
N SER A 117 -22.13 -5.31 -7.93
CA SER A 117 -22.54 -6.18 -6.83
C SER A 117 -22.45 -5.47 -5.48
N SER A 118 -23.41 -5.76 -4.59
CA SER A 118 -23.41 -5.24 -3.22
C SER A 118 -22.12 -5.58 -2.48
N ARG A 119 -21.55 -6.77 -2.75
CA ARG A 119 -20.27 -7.23 -2.20
C ARG A 119 -19.11 -6.32 -2.63
N CYS A 120 -19.02 -5.97 -3.90
CA CYS A 120 -17.98 -5.04 -4.37
C CYS A 120 -18.15 -3.64 -3.75
N LYS A 121 -19.38 -3.15 -3.64
CA LYS A 121 -19.67 -1.84 -3.00
C LYS A 121 -19.23 -1.83 -1.54
N ASP A 122 -19.57 -2.87 -0.78
CA ASP A 122 -19.18 -3.02 0.62
C ASP A 122 -17.65 -3.09 0.78
N ILE A 123 -16.96 -3.89 -0.04
CA ILE A 123 -15.49 -3.96 -0.03
C ILE A 123 -14.87 -2.60 -0.36
N ALA A 124 -15.36 -1.91 -1.39
CA ALA A 124 -14.85 -0.59 -1.78
C ALA A 124 -15.06 0.46 -0.68
N LEU A 125 -16.21 0.40 0.02
CA LEU A 125 -16.51 1.30 1.14
C LEU A 125 -15.59 1.03 2.34
N ARG A 126 -15.42 -0.24 2.75
CA ARG A 126 -14.52 -0.61 3.84
C ARG A 126 -13.07 -0.24 3.55
N ALA A 127 -12.61 -0.51 2.33
CA ALA A 127 -11.27 -0.14 1.90
C ALA A 127 -11.06 1.38 1.92
N ARG A 128 -12.08 2.16 1.55
CA ARG A 128 -12.05 3.63 1.67
C ARG A 128 -11.98 4.05 3.14
N ARG A 129 -12.85 3.53 4.01
CA ARG A 129 -12.85 3.87 5.44
C ARG A 129 -11.54 3.50 6.12
N PHE A 130 -10.95 2.37 5.75
CA PHE A 130 -9.59 2.02 6.18
C PHE A 130 -8.53 3.00 5.67
N SER A 131 -8.59 3.41 4.39
CA SER A 131 -7.70 4.44 3.84
C SER A 131 -7.80 5.75 4.61
N ASP A 132 -9.03 6.22 4.86
CA ASP A 132 -9.32 7.44 5.59
C ASP A 132 -8.77 7.35 7.04
N ALA A 133 -8.87 6.18 7.69
CA ALA A 133 -8.35 5.93 9.04
C ALA A 133 -6.81 5.97 9.12
N VAL A 134 -6.12 5.42 8.12
CA VAL A 134 -4.64 5.29 8.10
C VAL A 134 -3.97 6.58 7.62
N GLU A 135 -4.67 7.42 6.85
CA GLU A 135 -4.12 8.71 6.39
C GLU A 135 -3.61 9.58 7.55
N GLY A 136 -4.38 9.69 8.64
CA GLY A 136 -3.94 10.45 9.81
C GLY A 136 -2.66 9.91 10.44
N ALA A 137 -2.51 8.58 10.49
CA ALA A 137 -1.28 7.96 10.98
C ALA A 137 -0.09 8.27 10.06
N HIS A 138 -0.29 8.33 8.75
CA HIS A 138 0.76 8.76 7.83
C HIS A 138 1.13 10.23 7.98
N ILE A 139 0.15 11.12 8.18
CA ILE A 139 0.40 12.55 8.46
C ILE A 139 1.27 12.67 9.72
N ARG A 140 0.91 11.99 10.81
CA ARG A 140 1.71 11.96 12.05
C ARG A 140 3.10 11.39 11.83
N PHE A 141 3.23 10.29 11.08
CA PHE A 141 4.52 9.69 10.76
C PHE A 141 5.43 10.67 10.02
N ASN A 142 4.89 11.37 9.01
CA ASN A 142 5.63 12.37 8.26
C ASN A 142 6.02 13.56 9.13
N ARG A 143 5.15 13.96 10.07
CA ARG A 143 5.42 15.04 11.03
C ARG A 143 6.60 14.68 11.91
N VAL A 144 6.61 13.47 12.49
CA VAL A 144 7.73 12.98 13.31
C VAL A 144 9.05 12.96 12.53
N ILE A 145 9.02 12.58 11.25
CA ILE A 145 10.21 12.64 10.38
C ILE A 145 10.67 14.08 10.17
N ALA A 146 9.76 15.00 9.84
CA ALA A 146 10.06 16.40 9.60
C ALA A 146 10.67 17.08 10.83
N GLU A 147 10.15 16.77 12.02
CA GLU A 147 10.71 17.25 13.29
C GLU A 147 12.14 16.74 13.51
N LYS A 148 12.40 15.45 13.27
CA LYS A 148 13.75 14.87 13.39
C LYS A 148 14.75 15.48 12.41
N LEU A 149 14.27 15.94 11.26
CA LEU A 149 15.07 16.63 10.24
C LEU A 149 15.24 18.14 10.50
N GLY A 150 14.56 18.70 11.50
CA GLY A 150 14.59 20.13 11.79
C GLY A 150 13.78 21.00 10.80
N HIS A 151 12.85 20.41 10.06
CA HIS A 151 12.01 21.15 9.10
C HIS A 151 10.78 21.76 9.77
N ALA A 152 10.97 22.85 10.52
CA ALA A 152 9.91 23.48 11.33
C ALA A 152 8.66 23.87 10.51
N GLU A 153 8.84 24.50 9.33
CA GLU A 153 7.72 24.88 8.45
C GLU A 153 6.91 23.65 8.01
N ARG A 154 7.59 22.55 7.67
CA ARG A 154 6.91 21.32 7.25
C ARG A 154 6.15 20.67 8.41
N THR A 155 6.70 20.73 9.63
CA THR A 155 6.03 20.26 10.85
C THR A 155 4.73 21.02 11.08
N GLU A 156 4.75 22.36 10.98
CA GLU A 156 3.56 23.20 11.16
C GLU A 156 2.46 22.89 10.12
N VAL A 157 2.84 22.74 8.84
CA VAL A 157 1.90 22.32 7.78
C VAL A 157 1.26 20.97 8.12
N LEU A 158 2.04 19.99 8.58
CA LEU A 158 1.54 18.66 8.91
C LEU A 158 0.67 18.64 10.18
N ASP A 159 0.95 19.52 11.15
CA ASP A 159 0.11 19.68 12.33
C ASP A 159 -1.26 20.27 11.94
N ASN A 160 -1.30 21.26 11.04
CA ASN A 160 -2.54 21.81 10.48
C ASN A 160 -3.32 20.78 9.65
N ASP A 161 -2.64 20.06 8.74
CA ASP A 161 -3.23 18.98 7.95
C ASP A 161 -3.86 17.91 8.86
N PHE A 162 -3.18 17.54 9.95
CA PHE A 162 -3.68 16.56 10.90
C PHE A 162 -4.91 17.07 11.65
N ALA A 163 -4.93 18.32 12.10
CA ALA A 163 -6.07 18.90 12.78
C ALA A 163 -7.32 18.90 11.89
N GLN A 164 -7.17 19.33 10.64
CA GLN A 164 -8.25 19.30 9.65
C GLN A 164 -8.73 17.87 9.36
N TRP A 165 -7.80 16.94 9.11
CA TRP A 165 -8.13 15.54 8.89
C TRP A 165 -8.85 14.93 10.09
N ARG A 166 -8.41 15.22 11.32
CA ARG A 166 -9.00 14.67 12.55
C ARG A 166 -10.45 15.09 12.71
N GLU A 167 -10.76 16.36 12.48
CA GLU A 167 -12.14 16.87 12.49
C GLU A 167 -13.02 16.13 11.46
N GLN A 168 -12.52 15.99 10.23
CA GLN A 168 -13.23 15.28 9.17
C GLN A 168 -13.44 13.80 9.50
N ALA A 169 -12.42 13.13 10.03
CA ALA A 169 -12.50 11.72 10.39
C ALA A 169 -13.49 11.46 11.54
N HIS A 170 -13.59 12.39 12.51
CA HIS A 170 -14.63 12.35 13.53
C HIS A 170 -16.03 12.58 12.94
N ALA A 171 -16.19 13.56 12.06
CA ALA A 171 -17.47 13.84 11.39
C ALA A 171 -17.97 12.65 10.54
N LEU A 172 -17.05 11.90 9.93
CA LEU A 172 -17.34 10.70 9.15
C LEU A 172 -17.53 9.43 10.00
N GLY A 173 -17.33 9.52 11.32
CA GLY A 173 -17.43 8.39 12.23
C GLY A 173 -16.47 7.26 11.85
N ILE A 174 -15.24 7.60 11.43
CA ILE A 174 -14.23 6.61 11.01
C ILE A 174 -13.81 5.72 12.18
N PHE A 175 -13.69 6.32 13.37
CA PHE A 175 -13.27 5.63 14.60
C PHE A 175 -14.50 5.30 15.45
N HIS A 176 -14.63 4.03 15.82
CA HIS A 176 -15.72 3.47 16.65
C HIS A 176 -15.32 2.09 17.20
N GLU A 177 -16.08 1.53 18.13
CA GLU A 177 -15.74 0.28 18.83
C GLU A 177 -15.50 -0.89 17.85
N ASP A 178 -16.31 -0.99 16.80
CA ASP A 178 -16.23 -2.05 15.78
C ASP A 178 -15.30 -1.74 14.59
N ALA A 179 -14.60 -0.60 14.59
CA ALA A 179 -13.84 -0.14 13.42
C ALA A 179 -12.74 -1.14 13.01
N LEU A 180 -12.12 -1.81 13.98
CA LEU A 180 -11.12 -2.84 13.69
C LEU A 180 -11.72 -4.00 12.89
N HIS A 181 -12.93 -4.47 13.26
CA HIS A 181 -13.63 -5.50 12.50
C HIS A 181 -13.95 -4.97 11.09
N GLU A 182 -14.45 -3.75 11.00
CA GLU A 182 -14.77 -3.11 9.72
C GLU A 182 -13.58 -3.08 8.74
N TRP A 183 -12.39 -2.71 9.23
CA TRP A 183 -11.19 -2.56 8.42
C TRP A 183 -10.47 -3.87 8.11
N THR A 184 -10.54 -4.85 9.01
CA THR A 184 -9.70 -6.06 8.95
C THR A 184 -10.45 -7.30 8.50
N HIS A 185 -11.75 -7.40 8.77
CA HIS A 185 -12.57 -8.49 8.25
C HIS A 185 -13.01 -8.18 6.82
N LEU A 186 -12.13 -8.55 5.91
CA LEU A 186 -12.53 -8.81 4.54
C LEU A 186 -13.29 -10.17 4.53
N HIS A 187 -14.24 -10.31 3.62
CA HIS A 187 -15.17 -11.45 3.51
C HIS A 187 -14.50 -12.81 3.80
N PRO A 188 -15.20 -13.80 4.42
CA PRO A 188 -14.63 -15.09 4.85
C PRO A 188 -13.75 -15.85 3.84
N ASP A 189 -13.95 -15.61 2.54
CA ASP A 189 -13.16 -16.24 1.46
C ASP A 189 -11.76 -15.60 1.28
N ASN A 190 -11.59 -14.36 1.77
CA ASN A 190 -10.35 -13.59 1.70
C ASN A 190 -9.66 -13.60 3.06
N VAL A 191 -8.97 -14.70 3.38
CA VAL A 191 -8.15 -14.80 4.59
C VAL A 191 -6.86 -13.99 4.40
N LEU A 192 -6.98 -12.67 4.47
CA LEU A 192 -5.82 -11.80 4.59
C LEU A 192 -5.23 -11.99 5.99
N ARG A 193 -4.10 -12.70 6.04
CA ARG A 193 -3.32 -12.85 7.27
C ARG A 193 -2.59 -11.54 7.55
N LEU A 194 -3.24 -10.66 8.30
CA LEU A 194 -2.60 -9.46 8.82
C LEU A 194 -1.56 -9.86 9.88
N SER A 195 -0.44 -9.14 9.91
CA SER A 195 0.56 -9.34 10.97
C SER A 195 -0.02 -8.90 12.32
N LEU A 196 0.42 -9.55 13.40
CA LEU A 196 0.02 -9.20 14.76
C LEU A 196 0.35 -7.73 15.10
N ASN A 197 1.47 -7.22 14.57
CA ASN A 197 1.86 -5.82 14.74
C ASN A 197 0.88 -4.86 14.07
N THR A 198 0.44 -5.16 12.84
CA THR A 198 -0.57 -4.35 12.15
C THR A 198 -1.89 -4.35 12.91
N VAL A 199 -2.38 -5.52 13.36
CA VAL A 199 -3.62 -5.61 14.13
C VAL A 199 -3.52 -4.84 15.46
N LYS A 200 -2.39 -4.96 16.16
CA LYS A 200 -2.13 -4.21 17.38
C LYS A 200 -2.13 -2.70 17.11
N PHE A 201 -1.42 -2.25 16.09
CA PHE A 201 -1.36 -0.84 15.71
C PHE A 201 -2.75 -0.28 15.41
N LEU A 202 -3.55 -0.95 14.57
CA LEU A 202 -4.89 -0.46 14.22
C LEU A 202 -5.81 -0.36 15.43
N ARG A 203 -5.71 -1.32 16.36
CA ARG A 203 -6.46 -1.29 17.63
C ARG A 203 -6.04 -0.12 18.52
N ASP A 204 -4.73 0.05 18.74
CA ASP A 204 -4.20 1.14 19.57
C ASP A 204 -4.53 2.50 18.96
N TRP A 205 -4.42 2.62 17.63
CA TRP A 205 -4.76 3.81 16.87
C TRP A 205 -6.24 4.17 17.01
N ASN A 206 -7.14 3.21 16.80
CA ASN A 206 -8.58 3.42 16.96
C ASN A 206 -8.94 3.84 18.39
N ALA A 207 -8.40 3.16 19.40
CA ALA A 207 -8.64 3.48 20.79
C ALA A 207 -8.17 4.91 21.15
N ALA A 208 -6.97 5.29 20.72
CA ALA A 208 -6.42 6.62 20.99
C ALA A 208 -7.21 7.74 20.30
N MET A 209 -7.66 7.51 19.07
CA MET A 209 -8.52 8.45 18.35
C MET A 209 -9.90 8.60 19.01
N LEU A 210 -10.49 7.50 19.49
CA LEU A 210 -11.78 7.52 20.20
C LEU A 210 -11.71 8.24 21.55
N SER A 211 -10.68 7.98 22.33
CA SER A 211 -10.49 8.60 23.66
C SER A 211 -10.06 10.06 23.59
N GLY A 212 -9.82 10.60 22.39
CA GLY A 212 -9.39 11.98 22.25
C GLY A 212 -7.95 12.22 22.70
N GLU A 213 -7.07 11.21 22.61
CA GLU A 213 -5.71 11.27 23.14
C GLU A 213 -4.91 12.46 22.59
N ALA A 214 -3.94 12.90 23.40
CA ALA A 214 -3.04 13.97 23.04
C ALA A 214 -2.17 13.56 21.84
N VAL A 215 -1.86 14.54 20.99
CA VAL A 215 -1.09 14.33 19.74
C VAL A 215 0.26 13.63 19.99
N GLY A 216 0.93 13.92 21.10
CA GLY A 216 2.19 13.27 21.45
C GLY A 216 2.06 11.76 21.70
N GLU A 217 0.91 11.27 22.15
CA GLU A 217 0.68 9.82 22.29
C GLU A 217 0.41 9.17 20.93
N LEU A 218 -0.32 9.86 20.06
CA LEU A 218 -0.53 9.43 18.67
C LEU A 218 0.81 9.28 17.93
N ASP A 219 1.73 10.22 18.13
CA ASP A 219 3.08 10.14 17.58
C ASP A 219 3.82 8.89 18.08
N ARG A 220 3.76 8.59 19.39
CA ARG A 220 4.39 7.38 19.95
C ARG A 220 3.80 6.08 19.40
N ILE A 221 2.49 6.02 19.17
CA ILE A 221 1.84 4.86 18.54
C ILE A 221 2.42 4.63 17.15
N VAL A 222 2.51 5.69 16.35
CA VAL A 222 3.03 5.65 14.98
C VAL A 222 4.52 5.32 14.95
N GLU A 223 5.32 5.89 15.84
CA GLU A 223 6.75 5.58 15.98
C GLU A 223 6.99 4.10 16.31
N ARG A 224 6.25 3.56 17.30
CA ARG A 224 6.34 2.14 17.67
C ARG A 224 6.05 1.24 16.47
N GLN A 225 5.02 1.55 15.68
CA GLN A 225 4.68 0.77 14.50
C GLN A 225 5.77 0.85 13.41
N ALA A 226 6.33 2.04 13.17
CA ALA A 226 7.40 2.22 12.20
C ALA A 226 8.68 1.45 12.58
N VAL A 227 9.02 1.45 13.88
CA VAL A 227 10.16 0.68 14.40
C VAL A 227 9.88 -0.82 14.35
N ALA A 228 8.68 -1.27 14.73
CA ALA A 228 8.31 -2.68 14.70
C ALA A 228 8.32 -3.27 13.28
N ASN A 229 7.91 -2.50 12.27
CA ASN A 229 7.87 -2.97 10.89
C ASN A 229 9.22 -2.95 10.17
N LYS A 230 10.06 -1.94 10.45
CA LYS A 230 11.30 -1.72 9.69
C LYS A 230 12.57 -1.98 10.49
N GLY A 231 12.49 -2.19 11.81
CA GLY A 231 13.64 -2.45 12.67
C GLY A 231 14.72 -1.38 12.48
N ASN A 232 15.95 -1.81 12.17
CA ASN A 232 17.10 -0.94 11.92
C ASN A 232 17.01 -0.15 10.59
N ARG A 233 16.10 -0.53 9.69
CA ARG A 233 15.86 0.17 8.42
C ARG A 233 14.83 1.31 8.55
N SER A 234 14.28 1.53 9.75
CA SER A 234 13.33 2.61 9.97
C SER A 234 13.98 3.96 9.67
N LEU A 235 13.25 4.83 8.94
CA LEU A 235 13.69 6.20 8.69
C LEU A 235 13.91 6.97 9.99
N LEU A 236 13.22 6.58 11.05
CA LEU A 236 13.37 7.13 12.39
C LEU A 236 14.73 6.82 13.05
N LYS A 237 15.48 5.84 12.53
CA LYS A 237 16.81 5.44 13.01
C LYS A 237 17.94 5.85 12.08
N LYS A 238 17.63 6.38 10.89
CA LYS A 238 18.64 6.84 9.93
C LYS A 238 18.89 8.33 10.13
N SER A 239 20.16 8.75 10.12
CA SER A 239 20.51 10.14 9.88
C SER A 239 20.19 10.46 8.41
N LEU A 240 18.98 10.95 8.17
CA LEU A 240 18.61 11.50 6.87
C LEU A 240 19.27 12.88 6.75
N SER A 241 19.86 13.19 5.59
CA SER A 241 20.39 14.53 5.33
C SER A 241 19.22 15.52 5.20
N ALA A 242 19.43 16.77 5.63
CA ALA A 242 18.44 17.84 5.55
C ALA A 242 17.94 18.12 4.11
N ASP A 243 18.70 17.71 3.09
CA ASP A 243 18.33 17.84 1.67
C ASP A 243 17.42 16.71 1.13
N THR A 244 16.93 15.82 1.99
CA THR A 244 16.04 14.74 1.53
C THR A 244 14.63 15.30 1.27
N ASP A 245 14.24 15.50 -0.01
CA ASP A 245 12.86 15.80 -0.44
C ASP A 245 11.92 14.60 -0.18
N TRP A 246 11.69 14.27 1.09
CA TRP A 246 10.83 13.17 1.48
C TRP A 246 9.36 13.55 1.25
N ARG A 247 8.81 13.05 0.14
CA ARG A 247 7.37 13.07 -0.14
C ARG A 247 6.72 11.90 0.58
N GLY A 248 6.26 12.16 1.79
CA GLY A 248 5.52 11.19 2.60
C GLY A 248 4.27 10.66 1.90
N MET A 249 3.84 9.45 2.28
CA MET A 249 2.54 8.90 1.85
C MET A 249 1.40 9.65 2.58
N ARG A 250 0.26 9.88 1.92
CA ARG A 250 -0.97 10.43 2.55
C ARG A 250 -2.00 9.31 2.76
N ALA A 251 -2.81 9.01 1.76
CA ALA A 251 -3.80 7.93 1.78
C ALA A 251 -3.25 6.62 1.14
N LEU A 252 -4.10 5.61 0.88
CA LEU A 252 -3.77 4.43 0.04
C LEU A 252 -3.52 4.79 -1.45
N GLU A 253 -3.04 6.00 -1.71
CA GLU A 253 -2.73 6.56 -3.02
C GLU A 253 -1.39 6.07 -3.56
N TYR A 254 -0.78 5.04 -2.98
CA TYR A 254 0.55 4.52 -3.39
C TYR A 254 0.67 4.22 -4.90
N ARG A 255 -0.45 4.17 -5.64
CA ARG A 255 -0.49 4.02 -7.10
C ARG A 255 -1.51 4.90 -7.86
N TRP A 256 -2.33 5.71 -7.19
CA TRP A 256 -3.40 6.45 -7.88
C TRP A 256 -2.88 7.67 -8.67
N PRO A 257 -2.00 8.53 -8.10
CA PRO A 257 -1.44 9.67 -8.82
C PRO A 257 -0.43 9.28 -9.92
N GLN A 258 -0.14 7.98 -10.06
CA GLN A 258 0.80 7.44 -11.05
C GLN A 258 0.10 7.07 -12.37
N VAL A 259 -1.23 7.06 -12.42
CA VAL A 259 -1.99 6.95 -13.67
C VAL A 259 -2.23 8.36 -14.19
N ARG A 260 -1.36 8.82 -15.08
CA ARG A 260 -1.60 10.01 -15.91
C ARG A 260 -1.87 9.54 -17.33
N GLN A 261 -2.88 10.12 -17.96
CA GLN A 261 -3.15 9.99 -19.39
C GLN A 261 -2.10 10.73 -20.21
#